data_AF-A0A918CHU3-F1
#
_entry.id   AF-A0A918CHU3-F1
#
_cell.length_a   1.000
_cell.length_b   1.000
_cell.length_c   1.000
_cell.angle_alpha   90.00
_cell.angle_beta   90.00
_cell.angle_gamma   90.00
#
_symmetry.space_group_name_H-M   'P 1'
#
loop_
_entity.id
_entity.type
_entity.pdbx_description
1 polymer ?
#
loop_
_entity_poly.entity_id
_entity_poly.type
_entity_poly.pdbx_seq_one_letter_code
_entity_poly.pdbx_strand_id
1 'polypeptide(L)'
;MTQRVDARTDEGLLQGMAQQDAAALMELYRRYGGQSLALARQYGFPEPEQVVEDGFLLLFRSVEGFSRCSLPAAVWIVGMLHRHCYTWSPLRTRPRQSALFLNRFDKSGSDPE
;
A
#
# COMPACT_ATOMS: atom_id res chain seq x y z
N MET A 1 32.27 -11.38 10.10
CA MET A 1 31.82 -10.33 11.02
C MET A 1 30.31 -10.43 11.15
N THR A 2 29.81 -11.03 12.23
CA THR A 2 28.38 -11.19 12.48
C THR A 2 27.88 -9.90 13.09
N GLN A 3 27.29 -9.02 12.29
CA GLN A 3 26.67 -7.79 12.78
C GLN A 3 25.57 -8.20 13.78
N ARG A 4 25.69 -7.78 15.04
CA ARG A 4 24.59 -7.93 16.01
C ARG A 4 23.47 -7.00 15.57
N VAL A 5 22.41 -7.63 15.11
CA VAL A 5 21.25 -6.95 14.58
C VAL A 5 20.33 -6.66 15.75
N ASP A 6 20.13 -5.37 16.02
CA ASP A 6 19.30 -4.93 17.11
C ASP A 6 17.83 -5.19 16.75
N ALA A 7 17.18 -6.09 17.48
CA ALA A 7 15.77 -6.42 17.29
C ALA A 7 14.83 -5.21 17.50
N ARG A 8 15.35 -4.07 17.93
CA ARG A 8 14.62 -2.81 18.05
C ARG A 8 14.64 -1.97 16.78
N THR A 9 15.55 -2.19 15.83
CA THR A 9 15.61 -1.42 14.58
C THR A 9 14.79 -2.07 13.48
N ASP A 10 14.36 -1.28 12.50
CA ASP A 10 13.54 -1.79 11.40
C ASP A 10 14.36 -2.77 10.52
N GLU A 11 15.66 -2.53 10.34
CA GLU A 11 16.57 -3.49 9.69
C GLU A 11 16.59 -4.83 10.43
N GLY A 12 16.60 -4.79 11.76
CA GLY A 12 16.63 -6.01 12.55
C GLY A 12 15.34 -6.79 12.55
N LEU A 13 14.21 -6.09 12.50
CA LEU A 13 12.92 -6.71 12.32
C LEU A 13 12.77 -7.31 10.92
N LEU A 14 13.26 -6.65 9.86
CA LEU A 14 13.30 -7.24 8.52
C LEU A 14 14.18 -8.50 8.47
N GLN A 15 15.33 -8.49 9.15
CA GLN A 15 16.16 -9.69 9.25
C GLN A 15 15.51 -10.81 10.06
N GLY A 16 14.74 -10.49 11.10
CA GLY A 16 13.93 -11.46 11.84
C GLY A 16 12.84 -12.07 10.95
N MET A 17 12.13 -11.24 10.16
CA MET A 17 11.14 -11.71 9.19
C MET A 17 11.74 -12.65 8.14
N ALA A 18 12.96 -12.37 7.66
CA ALA A 18 13.66 -13.28 6.75
C ALA A 18 13.94 -14.67 7.37
N GLN A 19 14.03 -14.74 8.70
CA GLN A 19 14.18 -15.98 9.46
C GLN A 19 12.85 -16.59 9.91
N GLN A 20 11.73 -16.14 9.32
CA GLN A 20 10.37 -16.59 9.67
C GLN A 20 9.97 -16.28 11.12
N ASP A 21 10.57 -15.25 11.74
CA ASP A 21 10.17 -14.80 13.07
C ASP A 21 8.85 -14.02 13.02
N ALA A 22 7.78 -14.66 13.49
CA ALA A 22 6.45 -14.04 13.57
C ALA A 22 6.41 -12.82 14.52
N ALA A 23 7.25 -12.79 15.55
CA ALA A 23 7.31 -11.64 16.47
C ALA A 23 7.85 -10.39 15.76
N ALA A 24 8.79 -10.56 14.84
CA ALA A 24 9.32 -9.46 14.03
C ALA A 24 8.26 -8.86 13.10
N LEU A 25 7.44 -9.71 12.47
CA LEU A 25 6.30 -9.27 11.66
C LEU A 25 5.28 -8.51 12.52
N MET A 26 4.93 -9.04 13.70
CA MET A 26 3.99 -8.39 14.62
C MET A 26 4.50 -7.01 15.07
N GLU A 27 5.79 -6.88 15.37
CA GLU A 27 6.37 -5.60 15.78
C GLU A 27 6.37 -4.57 14.64
N LEU A 28 6.65 -5.00 13.40
CA LEU A 28 6.50 -4.11 12.24
C LEU A 28 5.04 -3.72 11.99
N TYR A 29 4.09 -4.64 12.14
CA TYR A 29 2.67 -4.33 12.08
C TYR A 29 2.28 -3.30 13.15
N ARG A 30 2.77 -3.46 14.39
CA ARG A 30 2.53 -2.51 15.48
C ARG A 30 3.05 -1.10 15.17
N ARG A 31 4.21 -0.99 14.50
CA ARG A 31 4.84 0.30 14.16
C ARG A 31 4.18 1.00 12.98
N TYR A 32 3.91 0.27 11.90
CA TYR A 32 3.49 0.85 10.62
C TYR A 32 2.00 0.69 10.32
N GLY A 33 1.32 -0.24 11.00
CA GLY A 33 -0.07 -0.59 10.71
C GLY A 33 -1.03 0.60 10.81
N GLY A 34 -0.87 1.47 11.82
CA GLY A 34 -1.68 2.68 11.94
C GLY A 34 -1.52 3.65 10.76
N GLN A 35 -0.29 3.85 10.28
CA GLN A 35 -0.02 4.70 9.11
C GLN A 35 -0.57 4.07 7.83
N SER A 36 -0.37 2.76 7.65
CA SER A 36 -0.90 2.02 6.49
C SER A 36 -2.42 2.03 6.45
N LEU A 37 -3.08 1.93 7.61
CA LEU A 37 -4.53 1.99 7.71
C LEU A 37 -5.09 3.36 7.34
N ALA A 38 -4.44 4.44 7.80
CA ALA A 38 -4.78 5.79 7.38
C ALA A 38 -4.66 5.96 5.87
N LEU A 39 -3.59 5.42 5.28
CA LEU A 39 -3.37 5.45 3.83
C LEU A 39 -4.43 4.65 3.05
N ALA A 40 -4.78 3.44 3.49
CA ALA A 40 -5.82 2.63 2.87
C ALA A 40 -7.18 3.34 2.90
N ARG A 41 -7.53 4.00 4.01
CA ARG A 41 -8.74 4.83 4.10
C ARG A 41 -8.71 5.99 3.12
N GLN A 42 -7.57 6.67 2.99
CA GLN A 42 -7.39 7.76 2.01
C GLN A 42 -7.55 7.27 0.56
N TYR A 43 -7.14 6.04 0.26
CA TYR A 43 -7.33 5.41 -1.05
C TYR A 43 -8.75 4.86 -1.28
N GLY A 44 -9.67 5.02 -0.34
CA GLY A 44 -11.08 4.66 -0.50
C GLY A 44 -11.34 3.17 -0.52
N PHE A 45 -10.48 2.36 0.12
CA PHE A 45 -10.73 0.92 0.25
C PHE A 45 -11.97 0.66 1.13
N PRO A 46 -12.88 -0.24 0.73
CA PRO A 46 -14.06 -0.58 1.53
C PRO A 46 -13.70 -1.34 2.81
N GLU A 47 -12.65 -2.15 2.77
CA GLU A 47 -12.12 -2.94 3.89
C GLU A 47 -10.62 -2.60 4.07
N PRO A 48 -10.31 -1.43 4.67
CA PRO A 48 -8.94 -0.95 4.73
C PRO A 48 -8.05 -1.82 5.62
N GLU A 49 -8.59 -2.46 6.66
CA GLU A 49 -7.87 -3.40 7.52
C GLU A 49 -7.34 -4.61 6.74
N GLN A 50 -8.17 -5.22 5.88
CA GLN A 50 -7.77 -6.38 5.08
C GLN A 50 -6.66 -6.05 4.08
N VAL A 51 -6.72 -4.87 3.47
CA VAL A 51 -5.69 -4.40 2.53
C VAL A 51 -4.35 -4.16 3.26
N VAL A 52 -4.39 -3.69 4.50
CA VAL A 52 -3.18 -3.53 5.31
C VAL A 52 -2.58 -4.90 5.63
N GLU A 53 -3.39 -5.86 6.08
CA GLU A 53 -2.95 -7.24 6.34
C GLU A 53 -2.30 -7.88 5.11
N ASP A 54 -2.94 -7.79 3.94
CA ASP A 54 -2.38 -8.27 2.67
C ASP A 54 -1.06 -7.57 2.32
N GLY A 55 -0.94 -6.28 2.62
CA GLY A 55 0.30 -5.51 2.46
C GLY A 55 1.45 -6.04 3.32
N PHE A 56 1.18 -6.38 4.59
CA PHE A 56 2.18 -6.97 5.49
C PHE A 56 2.55 -8.41 5.10
N LEU A 57 1.59 -9.20 4.61
CA LEU A 57 1.86 -10.53 4.05
C LEU A 57 2.74 -10.43 2.79
N LEU A 58 2.50 -9.44 1.93
CA LEU A 58 3.36 -9.15 0.79
C LEU A 58 4.77 -8.75 1.22
N LEU A 59 4.88 -7.89 2.24
CA LEU A 59 6.16 -7.48 2.82
C LEU A 59 6.95 -8.71 3.32
N PHE A 60 6.29 -9.60 4.06
CA PHE A 60 6.88 -10.86 4.56
C PHE A 60 7.38 -11.75 3.43
N ARG A 61 6.58 -11.96 2.38
CA ARG A 61 6.99 -12.75 1.21
C ARG A 61 8.12 -12.11 0.41
N SER A 62 8.31 -10.79 0.54
CA SER A 62 9.29 -10.03 -0.25
C SER A 62 10.55 -9.68 0.54
N VAL A 63 10.66 -10.12 1.80
CA VAL A 63 11.69 -9.67 2.75
C VAL A 63 13.11 -9.98 2.28
N GLU A 64 13.32 -11.11 1.60
CA GLU A 64 14.62 -11.45 1.02
C GLU A 64 15.10 -10.40 -0.01
N GLY A 65 14.15 -9.69 -0.64
CA GLY A 65 14.44 -8.60 -1.56
C GLY A 65 15.10 -7.38 -0.90
N PHE A 66 14.88 -7.17 0.41
CA PHE A 66 15.49 -6.06 1.14
C PHE A 66 17.02 -6.17 1.18
N SER A 67 17.57 -7.38 1.25
CA SER A 67 19.03 -7.62 1.26
C SER A 67 19.76 -7.05 0.03
N ARG A 68 19.04 -6.86 -1.08
CA ARG A 68 19.55 -6.29 -2.34
C ARG A 68 19.20 -4.81 -2.51
N CYS A 69 18.51 -4.23 -1.55
CA CYS A 69 18.07 -2.84 -1.59
C CYS A 69 19.10 -1.94 -0.89
N SER A 70 19.42 -0.80 -1.49
CA SER A 70 20.24 0.24 -0.88
C SER A 70 19.42 1.22 -0.02
N LEU A 71 18.10 1.07 0.03
CA LEU A 71 17.22 1.95 0.78
C LEU A 71 17.26 1.62 2.28
N PRO A 72 17.11 2.63 3.16
CA PRO A 72 16.85 2.39 4.57
C PRO A 72 15.60 1.52 4.78
N ALA A 73 15.59 0.68 5.82
CA ALA A 73 14.50 -0.27 6.06
C ALA A 73 13.13 0.42 6.11
N ALA A 74 13.01 1.50 6.87
CA ALA A 74 11.78 2.28 6.98
C ALA A 74 11.26 2.76 5.61
N VAL A 75 12.15 3.24 4.74
CA VAL A 75 11.79 3.73 3.39
C VAL A 75 11.32 2.56 2.52
N TRP A 76 12.00 1.43 2.59
CA TRP A 76 11.63 0.23 1.84
C TRP A 76 10.26 -0.32 2.29
N ILE A 77 10.02 -0.39 3.60
CA ILE A 77 8.75 -0.85 4.19
C ILE A 77 7.60 0.06 3.74
N VAL A 78 7.73 1.37 3.96
CA VAL A 78 6.70 2.34 3.58
C VAL A 78 6.46 2.31 2.07
N GLY A 79 7.52 2.24 1.27
CA GLY A 79 7.43 2.14 -0.19
C GLY A 79 6.66 0.89 -0.65
N MET A 80 6.91 -0.26 -0.02
CA MET A 80 6.21 -1.52 -0.33
C MET A 80 4.72 -1.44 0.04
N LEU A 81 4.39 -0.97 1.24
CA LEU A 81 3.01 -0.84 1.71
C LEU A 81 2.22 0.19 0.90
N HIS A 82 2.86 1.32 0.57
CA HIS A 82 2.27 2.34 -0.28
C HIS A 82 2.05 1.83 -1.70
N ARG A 83 3.04 1.15 -2.30
CA ARG A 83 2.89 0.54 -3.63
C ARG A 83 1.75 -0.47 -3.66
N HIS A 84 1.59 -1.27 -2.61
CA HIS A 84 0.47 -2.20 -2.49
C HIS A 84 -0.87 -1.46 -2.52
N CYS A 85 -1.05 -0.48 -1.64
CA CYS A 85 -2.27 0.34 -1.59
C CYS A 85 -2.55 1.05 -2.92
N TYR A 86 -1.52 1.65 -3.53
CA TYR A 86 -1.65 2.35 -4.81
C TYR A 86 -2.06 1.40 -5.94
N THR A 87 -1.46 0.20 -5.98
CA THR A 87 -1.71 -0.79 -7.04
C THR A 87 -3.17 -1.22 -7.07
N TRP A 88 -3.75 -1.45 -5.89
CA TRP A 88 -5.10 -1.97 -5.70
C TRP A 88 -6.16 -0.88 -5.42
N SER A 89 -5.77 0.39 -5.41
CA SER A 89 -6.67 1.48 -5.02
C SER A 89 -7.93 1.52 -5.91
N PRO A 90 -9.15 1.48 -5.32
CA PRO A 90 -10.40 1.64 -6.06
C PRO A 90 -10.53 3.00 -6.76
N LEU A 91 -9.80 4.01 -6.28
CA LEU A 91 -9.76 5.34 -6.90
C LEU A 91 -8.98 5.33 -8.22
N ARG A 92 -8.10 4.36 -8.45
CA ARG A 92 -7.37 4.19 -9.73
C ARG A 92 -8.30 3.77 -10.87
N THR A 93 -9.35 3.01 -10.55
CA THR A 93 -10.29 2.46 -11.53
C THR A 93 -11.51 3.34 -11.75
N ARG A 94 -11.63 4.50 -11.11
CA ARG A 94 -12.69 5.45 -11.48
C ARG A 94 -12.41 5.91 -12.92
N PRO A 95 -13.24 5.55 -13.92
CA PRO A 95 -13.15 6.23 -15.20
C PRO A 95 -13.29 7.72 -14.92
N ARG A 96 -12.39 8.55 -15.48
CA ARG A 96 -12.56 10.00 -15.47
C ARG A 96 -13.98 10.29 -15.94
N GLN A 97 -14.89 10.63 -15.01
CA GLN A 97 -16.20 11.18 -15.35
C GLN A 97 -15.96 12.60 -15.87
N SER A 98 -15.50 12.69 -17.10
CA SER A 98 -15.54 13.88 -17.94
C SER A 98 -16.35 13.56 -19.20
N ALA A 99 -17.43 12.80 -19.03
CA ALA A 99 -18.48 12.54 -20.02
C ALA A 99 -19.87 12.98 -19.49
N LEU A 100 -19.92 13.97 -18.60
CA LEU A 100 -21.17 14.60 -18.15
C LEU A 100 -21.20 16.12 -18.41
N PHE A 101 -20.49 16.56 -19.45
CA PHE A 101 -20.63 17.90 -20.03
C PHE A 101 -21.13 17.88 -21.49
N LEU A 102 -21.71 16.77 -21.96
CA LEU A 102 -22.24 16.63 -23.33
C LEU A 102 -23.76 16.41 -23.41
N ASN A 103 -24.53 16.72 -22.37
CA ASN A 103 -26.00 16.63 -22.40
C ASN A 103 -26.71 17.97 -22.09
N ARG A 104 -26.16 19.10 -22.58
CA ARG A 104 -26.87 20.40 -22.56
C ARG A 104 -27.15 21.00 -23.95
N PHE A 105 -26.61 20.45 -25.03
CA PHE A 105 -26.74 21.05 -26.36
C PHE A 105 -27.48 20.19 -27.40
N ASP A 106 -28.34 19.26 -26.98
CA ASP A 106 -29.23 18.58 -27.93
C ASP A 106 -30.69 18.65 -27.47
N LYS A 107 -31.23 19.87 -27.50
CA LYS A 107 -32.67 20.14 -27.64
C LYS A 107 -32.87 21.31 -28.59
N SER A 108 -32.64 21.07 -29.87
CA SER A 108 -33.27 21.84 -30.94
C SER A 108 -33.43 20.91 -32.14
N GLY A 109 -34.24 19.87 -31.94
CA GLY A 109 -34.87 19.13 -33.02
C GLY A 109 -36.26 19.69 -33.29
N SER A 110 -36.52 19.89 -34.58
CA SER A 110 -37.83 19.95 -35.23
C SER A 110 -38.44 21.33 -35.52
N ASP A 111 -38.09 21.85 -36.71
CA ASP A 111 -39.09 22.30 -37.69
C ASP A 111 -40.25 21.27 -37.79
N PRO A 112 -41.50 21.72 -37.93
CA PRO A 112 -42.03 21.94 -39.29
C PRO A 112 -43.07 23.08 -39.42
N GLU A 113 -42.98 23.85 -40.50
CA GLU A 113 -44.05 24.09 -41.51
C GLU A 113 -43.53 24.99 -42.66
#